data_AF-A0A182UB73-F1
#
_entry.id   AF-A0A182UB73-F1
#
_cell.length_a   1.000
_cell.length_b   1.000
_cell.length_c   1.000
_cell.angle_alpha   90.00
_cell.angle_beta   90.00
_cell.angle_gamma   90.00
#
_symmetry.space_group_name_H-M   'P 1'
#
loop_
_entity.id
_entity.type
_entity.pdbx_description
1 polymer ?
#
loop_
_entity_poly.entity_id
_entity_poly.type
_entity_poly.pdbx_seq_one_letter_code
_entity_poly.pdbx_strand_id
1 'polypeptide(L)'
;MSDYFDDEEQRMLIMRKAFQMFDTQKTGFIETIKISTILNTMGQLFDEGELQDLIDEEDPESTGRVNFDGFANIASNFLQEEEDAEAMQQELKEAFRLYDREGNGYITTRYRDFGEDGGGEAVVDMA
;
A
#
# COMPACT_ATOMS: atom_id res chain seq x y z
N MET A 1 1.11 11.58 -19.57
CA MET A 1 0.85 10.20 -20.05
C MET A 1 2.13 9.34 -20.10
N SER A 2 3.30 9.86 -19.71
CA SER A 2 4.55 9.09 -19.61
C SER A 2 5.00 8.83 -18.16
N ASP A 3 4.39 9.52 -17.19
CA ASP A 3 4.79 9.46 -15.77
C ASP A 3 4.27 8.24 -15.00
N TYR A 4 3.38 7.42 -15.56
CA TYR A 4 2.78 6.27 -14.85
C TYR A 4 3.52 4.93 -15.05
N PHE A 5 4.50 4.87 -15.96
CA PHE A 5 5.27 3.64 -16.21
C PHE A 5 6.59 3.61 -15.43
N ASP A 6 7.01 4.73 -14.85
CA ASP A 6 8.28 4.81 -14.13
C ASP A 6 8.16 4.15 -12.74
N ASP A 7 7.00 4.25 -12.08
CA ASP A 7 6.86 3.81 -10.68
C ASP A 7 7.14 2.31 -10.47
N GLU A 8 6.57 1.43 -11.30
CA GLU A 8 6.80 -0.03 -11.23
C GLU A 8 8.28 -0.39 -11.49
N GLU A 9 8.89 0.19 -12.52
CA GLU A 9 10.32 -0.04 -12.81
C GLU A 9 11.22 0.49 -11.70
N GLN A 10 10.92 1.68 -11.15
CA GLN A 10 11.64 2.24 -10.01
C GLN A 10 11.50 1.35 -8.77
N ARG A 11 10.31 0.83 -8.49
CA ARG A 11 10.07 -0.10 -7.36
C ARG A 11 10.90 -1.37 -7.51
N MET A 12 10.85 -2.00 -8.68
CA MET A 12 11.65 -3.20 -8.95
C MET A 12 13.15 -2.92 -8.85
N LEU A 13 13.61 -1.74 -9.29
CA LEU A 13 15.00 -1.29 -9.16
C LEU A 13 15.41 -1.10 -7.70
N ILE A 14 14.58 -0.45 -6.89
CA ILE A 14 14.82 -0.23 -5.45
C ILE A 14 14.88 -1.57 -4.72
N MET A 15 13.95 -2.47 -4.99
CA MET A 15 13.91 -3.83 -4.44
C MET A 15 15.16 -4.64 -4.78
N ARG A 16 15.59 -4.64 -6.05
CA ARG A 16 16.85 -5.28 -6.47
C ARG A 16 18.08 -4.66 -5.84
N LYS A 17 18.13 -3.34 -5.66
CA LYS A 17 19.26 -2.65 -5.03
C LYS A 17 19.33 -2.97 -3.54
N ALA A 18 18.20 -2.95 -2.85
CA ALA A 18 18.12 -3.33 -1.45
C ALA A 18 18.56 -4.78 -1.27
N PHE A 19 18.02 -5.73 -2.04
CA PHE A 19 18.44 -7.12 -1.96
C PHE A 19 19.96 -7.29 -2.12
N GLN A 20 20.55 -6.65 -3.13
CA GLN A 20 22.01 -6.69 -3.36
C GLN A 20 22.83 -6.02 -2.26
N MET A 21 22.27 -5.03 -1.57
CA MET A 21 22.94 -4.37 -0.44
C MET A 21 23.08 -5.34 0.74
N PHE A 22 22.10 -6.22 0.95
CA PHE A 22 22.08 -7.17 2.07
C PHE A 22 22.68 -8.55 1.71
N ASP A 23 22.59 -8.98 0.45
CA ASP A 23 23.28 -10.16 -0.09
C ASP A 23 24.74 -9.84 -0.49
N THR A 24 25.54 -9.43 0.49
CA THR A 24 26.96 -9.05 0.28
C THR A 24 27.81 -10.19 -0.29
N GLN A 25 27.40 -11.43 -0.05
CA GLN A 25 28.09 -12.63 -0.50
C GLN A 25 27.60 -13.13 -1.87
N LYS A 26 26.60 -12.46 -2.47
CA LYS A 26 25.96 -12.87 -3.74
C LYS A 26 25.50 -14.32 -3.73
N THR A 27 24.98 -14.75 -2.59
CA THR A 27 24.46 -16.09 -2.39
C THR A 27 23.13 -16.30 -3.08
N GLY A 28 22.42 -15.21 -3.44
CA GLY A 28 21.05 -15.24 -3.93
C GLY A 28 20.02 -15.36 -2.81
N PHE A 29 20.44 -15.24 -1.55
CA PHE A 29 19.58 -15.32 -0.37
C PHE A 29 19.91 -14.21 0.62
N ILE A 30 18.90 -13.75 1.35
CA ILE A 30 19.05 -12.84 2.50
C ILE A 30 18.43 -13.48 3.73
N GLU A 31 18.93 -13.11 4.91
CA GLU A 31 18.36 -13.58 6.18
C GLU A 31 17.01 -12.90 6.43
N THR A 32 16.01 -13.64 6.91
CA THR A 32 14.65 -13.12 7.16
C THR A 32 14.66 -11.93 8.12
N ILE A 33 15.54 -11.96 9.12
CA ILE A 33 15.76 -10.85 10.07
C ILE A 33 16.23 -9.54 9.41
N LYS A 34 16.76 -9.59 8.18
CA LYS A 34 17.22 -8.41 7.43
C LYS A 34 16.09 -7.77 6.65
N ILE A 35 15.00 -8.48 6.39
CA ILE A 35 13.85 -7.96 5.62
C ILE A 35 13.23 -6.76 6.35
N SER A 36 13.04 -6.86 7.67
CA SER A 36 12.55 -5.73 8.49
C SER A 36 13.47 -4.50 8.42
N THR A 37 14.78 -4.70 8.33
CA THR A 37 15.75 -3.62 8.17
C THR A 37 15.67 -3.00 6.78
N ILE A 38 15.47 -3.82 5.75
CA ILE A 38 15.29 -3.36 4.37
C ILE A 38 14.04 -2.48 4.25
N LEU A 39 12.90 -2.96 4.75
CA LEU A 39 11.63 -2.22 4.70
C LEU A 39 11.73 -0.88 5.44
N ASN A 40 12.34 -0.86 6.63
CA ASN A 40 12.65 0.38 7.35
C ASN A 40 13.57 1.33 6.56
N THR A 41 14.55 0.78 5.84
CA THR A 41 15.47 1.59 5.02
C THR A 41 14.77 2.20 3.82
N MET A 42 13.74 1.54 3.29
CA MET A 42 12.86 2.07 2.26
C MET A 42 11.85 3.09 2.78
N GLY A 43 11.77 3.29 4.11
CA GLY A 43 10.83 4.20 4.74
C GLY A 43 9.40 3.65 4.83
N GLN A 44 9.22 2.35 4.60
CA GLN A 44 7.92 1.68 4.66
C GLN A 44 7.56 1.38 6.12
N LEU A 45 6.30 1.64 6.48
CA LEU A 45 5.72 1.22 7.75
C LEU A 45 5.10 -0.16 7.55
N PHE A 46 5.43 -1.10 8.41
CA PHE A 46 4.90 -2.46 8.37
C PHE A 46 4.62 -2.93 9.79
N ASP A 47 3.66 -3.84 9.94
CA ASP A 47 3.43 -4.54 11.20
C ASP A 47 4.38 -5.75 11.30
N GLU A 48 5.01 -5.93 12.46
CA GLU A 48 5.93 -7.05 12.68
C GLU A 48 5.22 -8.40 12.59
N GLY A 49 3.94 -8.47 12.98
CA GLY A 49 3.13 -9.68 12.88
C GLY A 49 2.87 -10.06 11.41
N GLU A 50 2.37 -9.11 10.62
CA GLU A 50 2.08 -9.34 9.21
C GLU A 50 3.34 -9.69 8.41
N LEU A 51 4.46 -8.99 8.67
CA LEU A 51 5.75 -9.35 8.07
C LEU A 51 6.15 -10.78 8.43
N GLN A 52 5.94 -11.19 9.68
CA GLN A 52 6.30 -12.54 10.11
C GLN A 52 5.41 -13.61 9.46
N ASP A 53 4.12 -13.34 9.27
CA ASP A 53 3.19 -14.22 8.55
C ASP A 53 3.62 -14.39 7.09
N LEU A 54 3.95 -13.29 6.39
CA LEU A 54 4.44 -13.36 5.00
C LEU A 54 5.79 -14.08 4.89
N ILE A 55 6.68 -13.91 5.89
CA ILE A 55 7.94 -14.64 5.96
C ILE A 55 7.70 -16.14 6.16
N ASP A 56 6.75 -16.54 7.00
CA ASP A 56 6.43 -17.97 7.24
C ASP A 56 5.84 -18.62 5.98
N GLU A 57 5.08 -17.86 5.19
CA GLU A 57 4.55 -18.31 3.90
C GLU A 57 5.67 -18.55 2.86
N GLU A 58 6.67 -17.67 2.81
CA GLU A 58 7.80 -17.77 1.86
C GLU A 58 8.96 -18.66 2.35
N ASP A 59 9.10 -18.87 3.65
CA ASP A 59 10.09 -19.75 4.29
C ASP A 59 9.40 -20.83 5.17
N PRO A 60 8.57 -21.71 4.58
CA PRO A 60 7.84 -22.73 5.33
C PRO A 60 8.77 -23.78 5.96
N GLU A 61 10.00 -23.89 5.46
CA GLU A 61 11.03 -24.74 6.03
C GLU A 61 11.78 -24.07 7.19
N SER A 62 11.46 -22.81 7.51
CA SER A 62 12.13 -22.00 8.55
C SER A 62 13.65 -22.05 8.42
N THR A 63 14.14 -21.94 7.19
CA THR A 63 15.57 -21.90 6.88
C THR A 63 16.22 -20.61 7.41
N GLY A 64 15.41 -19.61 7.75
CA GLY A 64 15.82 -18.28 8.16
C GLY A 64 16.35 -17.45 6.99
N ARG A 65 16.10 -17.88 5.76
CA ARG A 65 16.62 -17.26 4.53
C ARG A 65 15.58 -17.28 3.44
N VAL A 66 15.45 -16.16 2.73
CA VAL A 66 14.60 -16.04 1.55
C VAL A 66 15.44 -15.70 0.33
N ASN A 67 15.03 -16.21 -0.82
CA ASN A 67 15.61 -15.81 -2.10
C ASN A 67 15.06 -14.44 -2.54
N PHE A 68 15.56 -13.93 -3.67
CA PHE A 68 15.07 -12.66 -4.22
C PHE A 68 13.57 -12.71 -4.52
N ASP A 69 13.04 -13.84 -4.99
CA ASP A 69 11.64 -13.99 -5.36
C ASP A 69 10.72 -13.84 -4.14
N GLY A 70 11.01 -14.54 -3.04
CA GLY A 70 10.22 -14.42 -1.82
C GLY A 70 10.37 -13.06 -1.15
N PHE A 71 11.59 -12.50 -1.13
CA PHE A 71 11.76 -11.10 -0.72
C PHE A 71 10.93 -10.15 -1.57
N ALA A 72 10.89 -10.37 -2.89
CA ALA A 72 10.13 -9.53 -3.79
C ALA A 72 8.62 -9.65 -3.54
N ASN A 73 8.12 -10.86 -3.27
CA ASN A 73 6.71 -11.09 -2.95
C ASN A 73 6.32 -10.37 -1.65
N ILE A 74 7.13 -10.54 -0.60
CA ILE A 74 6.94 -9.86 0.69
C ILE A 74 6.97 -8.34 0.51
N ALA A 75 8.01 -7.80 -0.13
CA ALA A 75 8.16 -6.36 -0.32
C ALA A 75 7.07 -5.77 -1.22
N SER A 76 6.59 -6.50 -2.22
CA SER A 76 5.49 -6.04 -3.09
C SER A 76 4.18 -5.90 -2.33
N ASN A 77 3.95 -6.73 -1.31
CA ASN A 77 2.77 -6.65 -0.46
C ASN A 77 2.74 -5.34 0.33
N PHE A 78 3.86 -4.98 0.97
CA PHE A 78 3.98 -3.73 1.72
C PHE A 78 4.03 -2.48 0.83
N LEU A 79 4.62 -2.58 -0.36
CA LEU A 79 4.75 -1.44 -1.28
C LEU A 79 3.44 -1.11 -2.04
N GLN A 80 2.50 -2.05 -2.14
CA GLN A 80 1.18 -1.81 -2.76
C GLN A 80 0.25 -1.00 -1.85
N GLU A 81 0.37 -1.12 -0.53
CA GLU A 81 -0.59 -0.54 0.40
C GLU A 81 -0.58 1.01 0.41
N GLU A 82 0.57 1.63 0.14
CA GLU A 82 0.67 3.09 -0.09
C GLU A 82 -0.04 3.54 -1.37
N GLU A 83 0.02 2.72 -2.43
CA GLU A 83 -0.62 3.00 -3.72
C GLU A 83 -2.14 2.83 -3.65
N ASP A 84 -2.63 1.79 -2.95
CA ASP A 84 -4.06 1.55 -2.75
C ASP A 84 -4.71 2.69 -1.96
N ALA A 85 -4.03 3.25 -0.95
CA ALA A 85 -4.56 4.38 -0.19
C ALA A 85 -4.66 5.67 -1.05
N GLU A 86 -3.65 5.96 -1.86
CA GLU A 86 -3.66 7.14 -2.73
C GLU A 86 -4.61 6.99 -3.92
N ALA A 87 -4.65 5.81 -4.56
CA ALA A 87 -5.56 5.49 -5.65
C ALA A 87 -7.03 5.50 -5.17
N MET A 88 -7.31 4.90 -4.02
CA MET A 88 -8.64 4.93 -3.40
C MET A 88 -9.05 6.37 -3.07
N GLN A 89 -8.16 7.20 -2.54
CA GLN A 89 -8.45 8.63 -2.33
C GLN A 89 -8.70 9.39 -3.63
N GLN A 90 -7.99 9.07 -4.72
CA GLN A 90 -8.20 9.69 -6.03
C GLN A 90 -9.55 9.30 -6.63
N GLU A 91 -9.93 8.02 -6.57
CA GLU A 91 -11.25 7.56 -7.00
C GLU A 91 -12.37 8.19 -6.17
N LEU A 92 -12.19 8.28 -4.84
CA LEU A 92 -13.13 8.97 -3.96
C LEU A 92 -13.23 10.47 -4.28
N LYS A 93 -12.13 11.16 -4.58
CA LYS A 93 -12.11 12.57 -5.01
C LYS A 93 -12.72 12.77 -6.39
N GLU A 94 -12.53 11.85 -7.32
CA GLU A 94 -13.14 11.89 -8.65
C GLU A 94 -14.64 11.62 -8.61
N ALA A 95 -15.06 10.61 -7.84
CA ALA A 95 -16.46 10.38 -7.53
C ALA A 95 -17.07 11.60 -6.81
N PHE A 96 -16.32 12.28 -5.93
CA PHE A 96 -16.76 13.52 -5.29
C PHE A 96 -16.99 14.66 -6.27
N ARG A 97 -16.07 14.89 -7.22
CA ARG A 97 -16.21 15.94 -8.25
C ARG A 97 -17.42 15.73 -9.17
N LEU A 98 -17.85 14.48 -9.37
CA LEU A 98 -19.04 14.20 -10.18
C LEU A 98 -20.34 14.61 -9.47
N TYR A 99 -20.36 14.56 -8.13
CA TYR A 99 -21.52 14.90 -7.30
C TYR A 99 -21.53 16.36 -6.84
N ASP A 100 -20.36 16.93 -6.51
CA ASP A 100 -20.22 18.32 -6.06
C ASP A 100 -20.15 19.30 -7.24
N ARG A 101 -21.29 19.53 -7.90
CA ARG A 101 -21.38 20.50 -9.02
C ARG A 101 -21.18 21.96 -8.60
N GLU A 102 -21.23 22.24 -7.30
CA GLU A 102 -21.12 23.60 -6.74
C GLU A 102 -19.70 23.92 -6.25
N GLY A 103 -18.81 22.93 -6.11
CA GLY A 103 -17.42 23.12 -5.69
C GLY A 103 -17.26 23.45 -4.19
N ASN A 104 -18.22 23.02 -3.38
CA ASN A 104 -18.31 23.38 -1.96
C ASN A 104 -17.61 22.37 -1.04
N GLY A 105 -17.14 21.23 -1.56
CA GLY A 105 -16.40 20.24 -0.78
C GLY A 105 -17.25 19.31 0.09
N TYR A 106 -18.57 19.33 -0.06
CA TYR A 106 -19.51 18.48 0.69
C TYR A 106 -20.46 17.76 -0.27
N ILE A 107 -20.57 16.43 -0.18
CA ILE A 107 -21.69 15.71 -0.83
C ILE A 107 -22.85 15.68 0.16
N THR A 108 -23.86 16.53 -0.07
CA THR A 108 -25.13 16.45 0.62
C THR A 108 -25.91 15.24 0.07
N THR A 109 -25.79 14.06 0.67
CA THR A 109 -26.67 12.94 0.33
C THR A 109 -28.06 13.24 0.87
N ARG A 110 -28.91 13.87 0.05
CA ARG A 110 -30.35 13.89 0.30
C ARG A 110 -30.88 12.49 0.04
N TYR A 111 -30.76 11.60 1.03
CA TYR A 111 -31.52 10.36 1.06
C TYR A 111 -33.00 10.76 1.02
N ARG A 112 -33.60 10.67 -0.17
CA ARG A 112 -35.03 10.77 -0.34
C ARG A 112 -35.62 9.42 0.05
N ASP A 113 -35.46 9.08 1.32
CA ASP A 113 -36.27 8.03 1.91
C ASP A 113 -37.67 8.59 2.11
N PHE A 114 -38.63 7.89 1.52
CA PHE A 114 -40.04 8.19 1.59
C PHE A 114 -40.53 7.94 3.01
N GLY A 115 -40.80 8.98 3.79
CA GLY A 115 -41.61 8.84 5.00
C GLY A 115 -41.30 9.84 6.10
N GLU A 116 -42.26 10.75 6.30
CA GLU A 116 -42.67 11.34 7.58
C GLU A 116 -41.61 11.90 8.56
N ASP A 117 -41.69 13.22 8.71
CA ASP A 117 -41.51 14.00 9.95
C ASP A 117 -40.18 13.85 10.72
N GLY A 118 -39.29 14.84 10.53
CA GLY A 118 -38.13 15.07 11.41
C GLY A 118 -36.76 14.92 10.76
N GLY A 119 -36.51 15.59 9.63
CA GLY A 119 -35.22 15.55 8.94
C GLY A 119 -34.11 16.33 9.66
N GLY A 120 -33.30 15.65 10.46
CA GLY A 120 -31.95 16.12 10.78
C GLY A 120 -31.04 15.89 9.57
N GLU A 121 -30.49 16.97 9.01
CA GLU A 121 -29.48 16.89 7.95
C GLU A 121 -28.16 16.39 8.56
N ALA A 122 -27.77 15.16 8.22
CA ALA A 122 -26.43 14.67 8.50
C ALA A 122 -25.48 15.25 7.44
N VAL A 123 -24.78 16.32 7.80
CA VAL A 123 -23.61 16.79 7.05
C VAL A 123 -22.43 15.91 7.46
N VAL A 124 -21.87 15.18 6.49
CA VAL A 124 -20.57 14.52 6.67
C VAL A 124 -19.49 15.56 6.38
N ASP A 125 -18.83 16.04 7.43
CA ASP A 125 -17.67 16.91 7.33
C ASP A 125 -16.45 16.03 7.04
N MET A 126 -15.87 16.18 5.84
CA MET A 126 -14.62 15.53 5.44
C MET A 126 -13.60 16.60 5.02
N ALA A 127 -13.47 17.65 5.84
CA ALA A 127 -12.42 18.66 5.71
C ALA A 127 -11.08 18.12 6.25
#